data_AF-M5RLG8-F1
#
_entry.id   AF-M5RLG8-F1
#
_cell.length_a   1.000
_cell.length_b   1.000
_cell.length_c   1.000
_cell.angle_alpha   90.00
_cell.angle_beta   90.00
_cell.angle_gamma   90.00
#
_symmetry.space_group_name_H-M   'P 1'
#
loop_
_entity.id
_entity.type
_entity.pdbx_description
1 polymer ?
#
loop_
_entity_poly.entity_id
_entity_poly.type
_entity_poly.pdbx_seq_one_letter_code
_entity_poly.pdbx_strand_id
1 'polypeptide(L)'
;MLYRDKVTKAEFNQAYIAHIIADKPGGPRGDAVLSEKLRKELSNLMLLCDVHHRLVDKIDVDGHPAFRLEQMKRDHERRVATVTSIDRSRQSHLLFYGARIGEQGAPLTLANAKLAMMPNRYPANHEPIALGLKNSSFVDHEPDYWTFEIAHLRRQFAARVTPQLTEEIQHLSVFGLAPIPLLIELGRLLSDIPNVDVYQLHREPPGWQWHESTGELKFTTTQEGPSNATRVGLNLSLSANIANQRIRNVMGDDSCIWTVSAPKPGNDFLKSKEQLRAFRETMRATFDAIKLQHGEDAELSVFPAMPVSAAIEIGRVWMPKADLPFTVFDQNRSSGGFSPALTIFQSPR
;
A
#
# COMPACT_ATOMS: atom_id res chain seq x y z
N MET A 1 2.46 -30.31 -5.55
CA MET A 1 1.09 -30.47 -5.05
C MET A 1 0.89 -31.95 -4.76
N LEU A 2 0.07 -32.34 -3.79
CA LEU A 2 -0.07 -33.76 -3.39
C LEU A 2 -0.73 -34.66 -4.44
N TYR A 3 -1.24 -34.08 -5.53
CA TYR A 3 -1.88 -34.80 -6.64
C TYR A 3 -1.05 -34.80 -7.94
N ARG A 4 0.12 -34.14 -7.98
CA ARG A 4 0.89 -33.94 -9.21
C ARG A 4 2.39 -33.88 -8.97
N ASP A 5 3.13 -34.72 -9.67
CA ASP A 5 4.59 -34.76 -9.62
C ASP A 5 5.21 -33.49 -10.20
N LYS A 6 6.30 -33.02 -9.59
CA LYS A 6 6.94 -31.76 -9.96
C LYS A 6 7.73 -31.83 -11.26
N VAL A 7 8.29 -33.00 -11.58
CA VAL A 7 9.20 -33.20 -12.73
C VAL A 7 8.44 -33.70 -13.94
N THR A 8 7.77 -34.83 -13.80
CA THR A 8 7.04 -35.55 -14.86
C THR A 8 5.68 -34.95 -15.16
N LYS A 9 5.15 -34.11 -14.25
CA LYS A 9 3.80 -33.54 -14.31
C LYS A 9 2.66 -34.55 -14.27
N ALA A 10 2.94 -35.83 -14.05
CA ALA A 10 1.96 -36.89 -13.91
C ALA A 10 1.06 -36.67 -12.68
N GLU A 11 -0.22 -37.03 -12.80
CA GLU A 11 -1.20 -36.89 -11.73
C GLU A 11 -1.39 -38.20 -10.98
N PHE A 12 -1.20 -38.18 -9.66
CA PHE A 12 -1.43 -39.31 -8.77
C PHE A 12 -1.50 -38.86 -7.31
N ASN A 13 -2.21 -39.61 -6.47
CA ASN A 13 -2.34 -39.30 -5.06
C ASN A 13 -1.04 -39.64 -4.29
N GLN A 14 -0.34 -38.61 -3.84
CA GLN A 14 0.83 -38.72 -2.96
C GLN A 14 0.48 -38.43 -1.49
N ALA A 15 -0.79 -38.22 -1.16
CA ALA A 15 -1.23 -37.79 0.16
C ALA A 15 -1.50 -38.98 1.08
N TYR A 16 -0.98 -38.89 2.30
CA TYR A 16 -1.18 -39.84 3.39
C TYR A 16 -1.76 -39.13 4.60
N ILE A 17 -2.71 -39.78 5.25
CA ILE A 17 -3.18 -39.39 6.58
C ILE A 17 -2.17 -39.95 7.59
N ALA A 18 -1.46 -39.05 8.26
CA ALA A 18 -0.53 -39.34 9.33
C ALA A 18 -1.19 -39.04 10.68
N HIS A 19 -0.81 -39.81 11.71
CA HIS A 19 -1.26 -39.57 13.08
C HIS A 19 -0.15 -38.88 13.88
N ILE A 20 -0.52 -37.86 14.66
CA ILE A 20 0.40 -37.20 15.60
C ILE A 20 0.76 -38.18 16.73
N ILE A 21 -0.26 -38.74 17.38
CA ILE A 21 -0.21 -39.89 18.29
C ILE A 21 -0.73 -41.09 17.53
N ALA A 22 0.09 -42.15 17.41
CA ALA A 22 -0.24 -43.32 16.60
C ALA A 22 -1.59 -43.96 16.93
N ASP A 23 -2.23 -44.55 15.92
CA ASP A 23 -3.49 -45.32 16.03
C ASP A 23 -3.40 -46.49 17.03
N LYS A 24 -2.19 -47.02 17.27
CA LYS A 24 -1.95 -48.11 18.22
C LYS A 24 -0.86 -47.72 19.22
N PRO A 25 -0.92 -48.19 20.48
CA PRO A 25 0.09 -47.88 21.50
C PRO A 25 1.53 -48.24 21.10
N GLY A 26 1.72 -49.30 20.31
CA GLY A 26 3.05 -49.72 19.83
C GLY A 26 3.55 -48.99 18.57
N GLY A 27 2.80 -48.01 18.07
CA GLY A 27 3.20 -47.21 16.91
C GLY A 27 4.10 -46.02 17.27
N PRO A 28 4.59 -45.27 16.27
CA PRO A 28 5.39 -44.06 16.49
C PRO A 28 4.64 -43.05 17.37
N ARG A 29 5.22 -42.69 18.53
CA ARG A 29 4.57 -41.82 19.55
C ARG A 29 3.22 -42.35 20.04
N GLY A 30 3.01 -43.67 20.00
CA GLY A 30 1.81 -44.32 20.52
C GLY A 30 1.72 -44.18 22.05
N ASP A 31 0.49 -44.18 22.54
CA ASP A 31 0.18 -44.04 23.96
C ASP A 31 -0.91 -45.04 24.35
N ALA A 32 -0.84 -45.60 25.56
CA ALA A 32 -1.75 -46.65 26.01
C ALA A 32 -3.23 -46.23 26.05
N VAL A 33 -3.51 -44.93 26.23
CA VAL A 33 -4.86 -44.37 26.35
C VAL A 33 -5.19 -43.47 25.17
N LEU A 34 -4.27 -42.56 24.81
CA LEU A 34 -4.52 -41.54 23.80
C LEU A 34 -4.58 -42.12 22.39
N SER A 35 -3.89 -43.23 22.10
CA SER A 35 -3.98 -43.88 20.78
C SER A 35 -5.41 -44.25 20.41
N GLU A 36 -6.12 -44.97 21.28
CA GLU A 36 -7.51 -45.36 20.99
C GLU A 36 -8.46 -44.17 21.05
N LYS A 37 -8.20 -43.19 21.92
CA LYS A 37 -9.06 -42.00 22.06
C LYS A 37 -8.95 -41.05 20.87
N LEU A 38 -7.74 -40.86 20.33
CA LEU A 38 -7.45 -39.81 19.34
C LEU A 38 -7.30 -40.32 17.92
N ARG A 39 -7.26 -41.64 17.68
CA ARG A 39 -7.10 -42.25 16.34
C ARG A 39 -8.05 -41.70 15.26
N LYS A 40 -9.24 -41.22 15.63
CA LYS A 40 -10.23 -40.66 14.70
C LYS A 40 -10.43 -39.15 14.84
N GLU A 41 -9.76 -38.52 15.81
CA GLU A 41 -9.93 -37.10 16.09
C GLU A 41 -9.17 -36.26 15.05
N LEU A 42 -9.84 -35.31 14.41
CA LEU A 42 -9.22 -34.45 13.40
C LEU A 42 -8.04 -33.65 13.94
N SER A 43 -8.03 -33.36 15.25
CA SER A 43 -6.90 -32.72 15.94
C SER A 43 -5.62 -33.56 15.91
N ASN A 44 -5.74 -34.89 15.80
CA ASN A 44 -4.64 -35.85 15.78
C ASN A 44 -4.23 -36.29 14.35
N LEU A 45 -5.00 -35.90 13.33
CA LEU A 45 -4.74 -36.28 11.93
C LEU A 45 -4.05 -35.16 11.15
N MET A 46 -3.08 -35.51 10.31
CA MET A 46 -2.36 -34.59 9.42
C MET A 46 -2.30 -35.15 8.01
N LEU A 47 -2.28 -34.27 7.00
CA LEU A 47 -2.05 -34.68 5.62
C LEU A 47 -0.59 -34.43 5.23
N LEU A 48 0.15 -35.49 4.92
CA LEU A 48 1.56 -35.44 4.53
C LEU A 48 1.75 -36.06 3.14
N CYS A 49 2.82 -35.68 2.43
CA CYS A 49 3.23 -36.45 1.26
C CYS A 49 3.96 -37.73 1.70
N ASP A 50 4.05 -38.72 0.81
CA ASP A 50 4.74 -39.99 1.06
C ASP A 50 6.13 -39.82 1.73
N VAL A 51 6.97 -38.93 1.18
CA VAL A 51 8.33 -38.68 1.68
C VAL A 51 8.30 -38.20 3.14
N HIS A 52 7.47 -37.20 3.44
CA HIS A 52 7.41 -36.64 4.79
C HIS A 52 6.65 -37.53 5.77
N HIS A 53 5.69 -38.33 5.31
CA HIS A 53 5.02 -39.33 6.13
C HIS A 53 6.02 -40.40 6.61
N ARG A 54 6.87 -40.92 5.72
CA ARG A 54 7.94 -41.86 6.11
C ARG A 54 8.98 -41.21 7.01
N LEU A 55 9.32 -39.94 6.76
CA LEU A 55 10.27 -39.19 7.58
C LEU A 55 9.84 -39.20 9.04
N VAL A 56 8.62 -38.78 9.33
CA VAL A 56 8.14 -38.61 10.72
C VAL A 56 7.80 -39.94 11.41
N ASP A 57 7.44 -40.98 10.67
CA ASP A 57 6.97 -42.25 11.26
C ASP A 57 8.02 -43.37 11.29
N LYS A 58 9.09 -43.26 10.49
CA LYS A 58 10.08 -44.36 10.36
C LYS A 58 11.54 -43.91 10.39
N ILE A 59 11.85 -42.73 9.86
CA ILE A 59 13.25 -42.32 9.66
C ILE A 59 13.75 -41.46 10.82
N ASP A 60 12.98 -40.46 11.24
CA ASP A 60 13.35 -39.49 12.27
C ASP A 60 12.17 -39.26 13.24
N VAL A 61 11.80 -40.34 13.94
CA VAL A 61 10.69 -40.33 14.92
C VAL A 61 11.01 -39.40 16.09
N ASP A 62 12.25 -39.47 16.61
CA ASP A 62 12.71 -38.70 17.77
C ASP A 62 12.81 -37.19 17.46
N GLY A 63 13.18 -36.82 16.23
CA GLY A 63 13.18 -35.42 15.77
C GLY A 63 11.79 -34.83 15.52
N HIS A 64 10.74 -35.68 15.48
CA HIS A 64 9.36 -35.30 15.23
C HIS A 64 8.41 -35.75 16.36
N PRO A 65 8.62 -35.29 17.61
CA PRO A 65 7.73 -35.58 18.72
C PRO A 65 6.34 -34.94 18.52
N ALA A 66 5.33 -35.43 19.25
CA ALA A 66 3.93 -35.03 19.10
C ALA A 66 3.73 -33.49 19.11
N PHE A 67 4.34 -32.79 20.08
CA PHE A 67 4.22 -31.33 20.19
C PHE A 67 4.70 -30.57 18.94
N ARG A 68 5.71 -31.09 18.25
CA ARG A 68 6.26 -30.48 17.03
C ARG A 68 5.26 -30.66 15.88
N LEU A 69 4.72 -31.86 15.73
CA LEU A 69 3.70 -32.16 14.71
C LEU A 69 2.42 -31.36 14.94
N GLU A 70 2.00 -31.19 16.20
CA GLU A 70 0.88 -30.31 16.57
C GLU A 70 1.13 -28.86 16.20
N GLN A 71 2.35 -28.34 16.40
CA GLN A 71 2.72 -26.99 15.98
C GLN A 71 2.69 -26.87 14.45
N MET A 72 3.30 -27.82 13.73
CA MET A 72 3.30 -27.85 12.27
C MET A 72 1.88 -27.91 11.69
N LYS A 73 1.00 -28.73 12.26
CA LYS A 73 -0.42 -28.81 11.90
C LYS A 73 -1.10 -27.46 12.11
N ARG A 74 -0.98 -26.88 13.32
CA ARG A 74 -1.59 -25.59 13.66
C ARG A 74 -1.15 -24.47 12.71
N ASP A 75 0.14 -24.38 12.40
CA ASP A 75 0.64 -23.34 11.49
C ASP A 75 0.18 -23.58 10.04
N HIS A 76 0.13 -24.84 9.60
CA HIS A 76 -0.40 -25.20 8.29
C HIS A 76 -1.89 -24.86 8.18
N GLU A 77 -2.70 -25.29 9.14
CA GLU A 77 -4.15 -25.08 9.15
C GLU A 77 -4.50 -23.61 9.31
N ARG A 78 -3.78 -22.86 10.16
CA ARG A 78 -3.93 -21.41 10.24
C ARG A 78 -3.68 -20.77 8.87
N ARG A 79 -2.59 -21.14 8.20
CA ARG A 79 -2.28 -20.65 6.85
C ARG A 79 -3.38 -21.02 5.84
N VAL A 80 -3.84 -22.28 5.82
CA VAL A 80 -4.90 -22.73 4.90
C VAL A 80 -6.19 -21.99 5.21
N ALA A 81 -6.66 -21.98 6.45
CA ALA A 81 -7.84 -21.25 6.88
C ALA A 81 -7.76 -19.77 6.55
N THR A 82 -6.63 -19.09 6.75
CA THR A 82 -6.44 -17.70 6.33
C THR A 82 -6.61 -17.51 4.82
N VAL A 83 -6.08 -18.44 4.01
CA VAL A 83 -6.18 -18.37 2.54
C VAL A 83 -7.53 -18.90 2.02
N THR A 84 -8.27 -19.73 2.76
CA THR A 84 -9.51 -20.36 2.31
C THR A 84 -10.76 -19.82 3.00
N SER A 85 -10.64 -19.06 4.10
CA SER A 85 -11.73 -18.27 4.74
C SER A 85 -12.12 -17.03 3.93
N ILE A 86 -11.79 -17.05 2.65
CA ILE A 86 -11.98 -16.01 1.68
C ILE A 86 -13.49 -15.79 1.50
N ASP A 87 -14.02 -14.81 2.22
CA ASP A 87 -15.28 -14.17 1.87
C ASP A 87 -15.10 -13.42 0.54
N ARG A 88 -16.08 -13.48 -0.37
CA ARG A 88 -16.03 -12.73 -1.65
C ARG A 88 -15.83 -11.23 -1.42
N SER A 89 -16.28 -10.68 -0.29
CA SER A 89 -16.06 -9.27 0.09
C SER A 89 -14.59 -8.91 0.32
N ARG A 90 -13.68 -9.89 0.50
CA ARG A 90 -12.24 -9.64 0.65
C ARG A 90 -11.50 -9.55 -0.69
N GLN A 91 -12.20 -9.74 -1.81
CA GLN A 91 -11.67 -9.45 -3.14
C GLN A 91 -11.29 -7.98 -3.25
N SER A 92 -10.19 -7.73 -3.94
CA SER A 92 -9.73 -6.38 -4.23
C SER A 92 -9.10 -6.34 -5.60
N HIS A 93 -9.45 -5.32 -6.38
CA HIS A 93 -8.82 -5.05 -7.66
C HIS A 93 -7.48 -4.35 -7.42
N LEU A 94 -6.42 -4.90 -7.99
CA LEU A 94 -5.09 -4.31 -7.91
C LEU A 94 -5.00 -3.14 -8.90
N LEU A 95 -4.66 -1.95 -8.39
CA LEU A 95 -4.40 -0.77 -9.19
C LEU A 95 -2.94 -0.36 -9.05
N PHE A 96 -2.20 -0.41 -10.15
CA PHE A 96 -0.79 -0.03 -10.20
C PHE A 96 -0.63 1.27 -10.97
N TYR A 97 0.11 2.20 -10.39
CA TYR A 97 0.56 3.37 -11.11
C TYR A 97 2.06 3.58 -10.88
N GLY A 98 2.83 3.39 -11.95
CA GLY A 98 4.26 3.63 -11.97
C GLY A 98 4.58 4.65 -13.04
N ALA A 99 5.45 5.61 -12.71
CA ALA A 99 6.06 6.53 -13.65
C ALA A 99 7.54 6.66 -13.31
N ARG A 100 8.35 7.12 -14.26
CA ARG A 100 9.80 7.20 -14.07
C ARG A 100 10.14 8.24 -12.99
N ILE A 101 10.97 7.85 -12.02
CA ILE A 101 11.52 8.75 -10.99
C ILE A 101 13.05 8.72 -11.14
N GLY A 102 13.63 9.70 -11.84
CA GLY A 102 15.07 9.69 -12.16
C GLY A 102 15.52 8.41 -12.89
N GLU A 103 16.54 7.72 -12.35
CA GLU A 103 17.10 6.48 -12.94
C GLU A 103 16.66 5.18 -12.23
N GLN A 104 15.91 5.27 -11.13
CA GLN A 104 15.59 4.10 -10.30
C GLN A 104 14.18 3.57 -10.59
N GLY A 105 14.07 2.25 -10.77
CA GLY A 105 12.79 1.55 -10.83
C GLY A 105 12.82 0.34 -9.91
N ALA A 106 12.13 0.40 -8.76
CA ALA A 106 11.66 -0.82 -8.12
C ALA A 106 10.35 -1.20 -8.84
N PRO A 107 10.30 -2.28 -9.63
CA PRO A 107 9.10 -2.58 -10.39
C PRO A 107 7.94 -2.92 -9.43
N LEU A 108 6.79 -2.29 -9.66
CA LEU A 108 5.52 -2.74 -9.08
C LEU A 108 5.26 -4.16 -9.57
N THR A 109 5.49 -5.16 -8.70
CA THR A 109 5.29 -6.57 -9.04
C THR A 109 4.01 -7.12 -8.42
N LEU A 110 3.34 -8.00 -9.16
CA LEU A 110 2.17 -8.72 -8.68
C LEU A 110 2.49 -9.57 -7.44
N ALA A 111 3.70 -10.14 -7.35
CA ALA A 111 4.13 -10.95 -6.21
C ALA A 111 4.19 -10.13 -4.91
N ASN A 112 4.83 -8.95 -4.95
CA ASN A 112 4.94 -8.08 -3.78
C ASN A 112 3.58 -7.52 -3.36
N ALA A 113 2.73 -7.16 -4.30
CA ALA A 113 1.37 -6.69 -4.01
C ALA A 113 0.52 -7.79 -3.36
N LYS A 114 0.56 -9.02 -3.89
CA LYS A 114 -0.13 -10.17 -3.30
C LYS A 114 0.29 -10.40 -1.85
N LEU A 115 1.59 -10.35 -1.57
CA LEU A 115 2.10 -10.53 -0.20
C LEU A 115 1.58 -9.43 0.74
N ALA A 116 1.60 -8.17 0.31
CA ALA A 116 1.17 -7.03 1.11
C ALA A 116 -0.34 -7.01 1.40
N MET A 117 -1.15 -7.61 0.54
CA MET A 117 -2.60 -7.69 0.72
C MET A 117 -3.02 -8.69 1.79
N MET A 118 -2.23 -9.76 1.98
CA MET A 118 -2.55 -10.82 2.93
C MET A 118 -2.34 -10.37 4.39
N PRO A 119 -3.14 -10.88 5.34
CA PRO A 119 -4.25 -11.83 5.17
C PRO A 119 -5.60 -11.17 4.83
N ASN A 120 -5.65 -9.84 4.75
CA ASN A 120 -6.89 -9.07 4.78
C ASN A 120 -7.60 -9.02 3.42
N ARG A 121 -6.84 -9.06 2.33
CA ARG A 121 -7.34 -8.96 0.95
C ARG A 121 -6.65 -9.99 0.06
N TYR A 122 -7.28 -10.29 -1.07
CA TYR A 122 -6.66 -11.05 -2.15
C TYR A 122 -7.10 -10.48 -3.52
N PRO A 123 -6.30 -10.66 -4.58
CA PRO A 123 -6.62 -10.11 -5.90
C PRO A 123 -7.92 -10.69 -6.47
N ALA A 124 -8.80 -9.82 -6.96
CA ALA A 124 -10.01 -10.20 -7.67
C ALA A 124 -9.69 -10.81 -9.05
N ASN A 125 -8.67 -10.26 -9.72
CA ASN A 125 -8.22 -10.69 -11.06
C ASN A 125 -6.77 -11.18 -11.03
N HIS A 126 -6.38 -11.95 -12.05
CA HIS A 126 -5.00 -12.41 -12.23
C HIS A 126 -4.04 -11.26 -12.53
N GLU A 127 -4.50 -10.25 -13.26
CA GLU A 127 -3.69 -9.11 -13.71
C GLU A 127 -4.11 -7.80 -13.01
N PRO A 128 -3.15 -6.92 -12.68
CA PRO A 128 -3.45 -5.61 -12.14
C PRO A 128 -3.93 -4.64 -13.25
N ILE A 129 -4.76 -3.68 -12.86
CA ILE A 129 -5.04 -2.50 -13.67
C ILE A 129 -3.80 -1.60 -13.59
N ALA A 130 -2.95 -1.63 -14.62
CA ALA A 130 -1.75 -0.80 -14.69
C ALA A 130 -2.03 0.49 -15.49
N LEU A 131 -1.86 1.66 -14.86
CA LEU A 131 -2.14 2.97 -15.45
C LEU A 131 -0.90 3.69 -16.01
N GLY A 132 0.31 3.22 -15.69
CA GLY A 132 1.56 3.89 -16.06
C GLY A 132 1.80 3.94 -17.58
N LEU A 133 2.50 4.98 -18.03
CA LEU A 133 2.98 5.09 -19.41
C LEU A 133 4.20 4.18 -19.59
N LYS A 134 4.09 3.20 -20.49
CA LYS A 134 5.19 2.25 -20.76
C LYS A 134 6.17 2.83 -21.77
N ASN A 135 7.45 2.61 -21.55
CA ASN A 135 8.54 2.98 -22.47
C ASN A 135 8.60 4.48 -22.82
N SER A 136 8.16 5.36 -21.90
CA SER A 136 8.35 6.81 -22.05
C SER A 136 9.84 7.16 -21.93
N SER A 137 10.35 7.97 -22.85
CA SER A 137 11.71 8.53 -22.80
C SER A 137 11.78 9.86 -22.07
N PHE A 138 10.64 10.51 -21.82
CA PHE A 138 10.55 11.80 -21.14
C PHE A 138 10.97 11.68 -19.67
N VAL A 139 11.55 12.75 -19.14
CA VAL A 139 11.95 12.85 -17.73
C VAL A 139 11.42 14.13 -17.07
N ASP A 140 11.34 14.11 -15.75
CA ASP A 140 10.64 15.10 -14.90
C ASP A 140 11.12 16.56 -14.98
N HIS A 141 12.25 16.84 -15.64
CA HIS A 141 12.70 18.21 -15.90
C HIS A 141 12.17 18.78 -17.23
N GLU A 142 11.52 17.96 -18.05
CA GLU A 142 10.93 18.37 -19.32
C GLU A 142 9.45 18.76 -19.11
N PRO A 143 8.98 19.92 -19.62
CA PRO A 143 7.56 20.29 -19.54
C PRO A 143 6.61 19.28 -20.18
N ASP A 144 7.07 18.64 -21.26
CA ASP A 144 6.31 17.60 -21.98
C ASP A 144 6.08 16.36 -21.11
N TYR A 145 7.00 16.02 -20.19
CA TYR A 145 6.82 14.91 -19.26
C TYR A 145 5.53 15.05 -18.46
N TRP A 146 5.34 16.21 -17.82
CA TRP A 146 4.15 16.46 -17.00
C TRP A 146 2.89 16.46 -17.86
N THR A 147 2.92 17.14 -19.00
CA THR A 147 1.78 17.19 -19.93
C THR A 147 1.32 15.80 -20.36
N PHE A 148 2.26 14.95 -20.79
CA PHE A 148 1.94 13.60 -21.27
C PHE A 148 1.55 12.65 -20.13
N GLU A 149 2.27 12.63 -19.01
CA GLU A 149 1.98 11.73 -17.89
C GLU A 149 0.61 12.03 -17.25
N ILE A 150 0.27 13.32 -17.06
CA ILE A 150 -1.02 13.73 -16.50
C ILE A 150 -2.16 13.35 -17.46
N ALA A 151 -2.02 13.66 -18.76
CA ALA A 151 -3.03 13.34 -19.75
C ALA A 151 -3.23 11.82 -19.90
N HIS A 152 -2.14 11.05 -19.89
CA HIS A 152 -2.19 9.59 -19.96
C HIS A 152 -2.84 8.99 -18.72
N LEU A 153 -2.43 9.40 -17.51
CA LEU A 153 -3.03 8.94 -16.26
C LEU A 153 -4.54 9.16 -16.24
N ARG A 154 -4.99 10.39 -16.56
CA ARG A 154 -6.43 10.73 -16.60
C ARG A 154 -7.20 9.86 -17.60
N ARG A 155 -6.67 9.70 -18.82
CA ARG A 155 -7.31 8.89 -19.88
C ARG A 155 -7.37 7.41 -19.51
N GLN A 156 -6.27 6.84 -19.00
CA GLN A 156 -6.23 5.44 -18.61
C GLN A 156 -7.14 5.15 -17.42
N PHE A 157 -7.20 6.07 -16.45
CA PHE A 157 -8.12 5.94 -15.33
C PHE A 157 -9.58 5.95 -15.81
N ALA A 158 -9.95 6.92 -16.63
CA ALA A 158 -11.29 7.04 -17.20
C ALA A 158 -11.68 5.83 -18.06
N ALA A 159 -10.74 5.24 -18.80
CA ALA A 159 -10.99 4.09 -19.67
C ALA A 159 -11.02 2.75 -18.92
N ARG A 160 -10.22 2.59 -17.86
CA ARG A 160 -9.96 1.28 -17.24
C ARG A 160 -10.44 1.14 -15.81
N VAL A 161 -10.70 2.23 -15.10
CA VAL A 161 -11.16 2.20 -13.71
C VAL A 161 -12.61 2.65 -13.64
N THR A 162 -12.93 3.83 -14.16
CA THR A 162 -14.28 4.42 -14.07
C THR A 162 -15.42 3.48 -14.51
N PRO A 163 -15.35 2.76 -15.64
CA PRO A 163 -16.44 1.90 -16.08
C PRO A 163 -16.70 0.71 -15.17
N GLN A 164 -15.70 0.28 -14.41
CA GLN A 164 -15.78 -0.89 -13.53
C GLN A 164 -16.27 -0.51 -12.12
N LEU A 165 -16.33 0.77 -11.76
CA LEU A 165 -16.75 1.24 -10.43
C LEU A 165 -18.25 1.02 -10.15
N THR A 166 -19.08 0.95 -11.19
CA THR A 166 -20.54 0.82 -11.03
C THR A 166 -20.99 -0.62 -10.79
N GLU A 167 -20.20 -1.63 -11.18
CA GLU A 167 -20.66 -3.03 -11.19
C GLU A 167 -19.63 -4.06 -10.68
N GLU A 168 -18.32 -3.86 -10.89
CA GLU A 168 -17.29 -4.89 -10.64
C GLU A 168 -16.36 -4.56 -9.46
N ILE A 169 -15.91 -3.31 -9.35
CA ILE A 169 -14.92 -2.91 -8.35
C ILE A 169 -15.63 -2.55 -7.05
N GLN A 170 -15.68 -3.51 -6.13
CA GLN A 170 -16.13 -3.26 -4.75
C GLN A 170 -15.04 -2.69 -3.85
N HIS A 171 -13.77 -2.96 -4.18
CA HIS A 171 -12.60 -2.51 -3.43
C HIS A 171 -11.35 -2.42 -4.31
N LEU A 172 -10.49 -1.43 -4.07
CA LEU A 172 -9.19 -1.24 -4.71
C LEU A 172 -8.03 -1.37 -3.73
N SER A 173 -6.97 -2.04 -4.16
CA SER A 173 -5.66 -2.04 -3.49
C SER A 173 -4.68 -1.31 -4.40
N VAL A 174 -4.27 -0.11 -3.99
CA VAL A 174 -3.54 0.86 -4.82
C VAL A 174 -2.07 0.88 -4.44
N PHE A 175 -1.22 0.69 -5.44
CA PHE A 175 0.24 0.72 -5.32
C PHE A 175 0.78 1.76 -6.30
N GLY A 176 1.37 2.82 -5.76
CA GLY A 176 1.89 3.95 -6.52
C GLY A 176 3.39 4.12 -6.35
N LEU A 177 4.12 4.21 -7.46
CA LEU A 177 5.53 4.58 -7.48
C LEU A 177 5.78 5.53 -8.66
N ALA A 178 5.53 6.81 -8.44
CA ALA A 178 5.66 7.89 -9.41
C ALA A 178 6.08 9.18 -8.69
N PRO A 179 6.47 10.24 -9.41
CA PRO A 179 6.64 11.57 -8.82
C PRO A 179 5.42 12.03 -8.01
N ILE A 180 5.66 12.76 -6.92
CA ILE A 180 4.63 13.14 -5.95
C ILE A 180 3.43 13.87 -6.59
N PRO A 181 3.60 14.82 -7.55
CA PRO A 181 2.46 15.47 -8.18
C PRO A 181 1.52 14.50 -8.91
N LEU A 182 2.06 13.48 -9.57
CA LEU A 182 1.27 12.48 -10.28
C LEU A 182 0.55 11.52 -9.32
N LEU A 183 1.16 11.21 -8.17
CA LEU A 183 0.52 10.45 -7.11
C LEU A 183 -0.65 11.22 -6.47
N ILE A 184 -0.52 12.54 -6.30
CA ILE A 184 -1.61 13.40 -5.85
C ILE A 184 -2.75 13.40 -6.88
N GLU A 185 -2.45 13.50 -8.19
CA GLU A 185 -3.48 13.40 -9.24
C GLU A 185 -4.20 12.04 -9.23
N LEU A 186 -3.45 10.93 -9.06
CA LEU A 186 -4.05 9.61 -8.89
C LEU A 186 -5.01 9.60 -7.69
N GLY A 187 -4.58 10.20 -6.58
CA GLY A 187 -5.42 10.39 -5.40
C GLY A 187 -6.71 11.14 -5.70
N ARG A 188 -6.62 12.25 -6.44
CA ARG A 188 -7.77 13.06 -6.85
C ARG A 188 -8.75 12.26 -7.71
N LEU A 189 -8.25 11.42 -8.61
CA LEU A 189 -9.09 10.53 -9.43
C LEU A 189 -9.79 9.44 -8.60
N LEU A 190 -9.22 9.07 -7.46
CA LEU A 190 -9.74 8.07 -6.52
C LEU A 190 -10.68 8.65 -5.44
N SER A 191 -10.88 9.98 -5.37
CA SER A 191 -11.59 10.64 -4.25
C SER A 191 -13.03 10.16 -4.06
N ASP A 192 -13.73 9.87 -5.17
CA ASP A 192 -15.13 9.46 -5.17
C ASP A 192 -15.30 7.93 -4.89
N ILE A 193 -14.21 7.21 -4.64
CA ILE A 193 -14.22 5.77 -4.42
C ILE A 193 -14.05 5.49 -2.91
N PRO A 194 -15.10 4.96 -2.23
CA PRO A 194 -15.08 4.81 -0.78
C PRO A 194 -14.15 3.69 -0.29
N ASN A 195 -14.02 2.60 -1.07
CA ASN A 195 -13.34 1.37 -0.64
C ASN A 195 -11.97 1.22 -1.30
N VAL A 196 -10.97 1.93 -0.78
CA VAL A 196 -9.60 1.90 -1.31
C VAL A 196 -8.58 1.78 -0.18
N ASP A 197 -7.75 0.74 -0.27
CA ASP A 197 -6.51 0.61 0.52
C ASP A 197 -5.33 1.13 -0.32
N VAL A 198 -4.69 2.20 0.15
CA VAL A 198 -3.43 2.70 -0.42
C VAL A 198 -2.26 2.05 0.32
N TYR A 199 -1.25 1.60 -0.42
CA TYR A 199 -0.06 0.95 0.13
C TYR A 199 1.19 1.84 0.05
N GLN A 200 2.11 1.64 0.99
CA GLN A 200 3.38 2.35 1.08
C GLN A 200 4.54 1.41 0.72
N LEU A 201 5.50 1.90 -0.07
CA LEU A 201 6.77 1.20 -0.27
C LEU A 201 7.69 1.48 0.93
N HIS A 202 7.93 0.47 1.77
CA HIS A 202 8.89 0.51 2.86
C HIS A 202 10.31 0.28 2.32
N ARG A 203 11.30 0.90 2.97
CA ARG A 203 12.70 0.76 2.59
C ARG A 203 13.40 -0.30 3.43
N GLU A 204 13.08 -0.37 4.72
CA GLU A 204 13.74 -1.27 5.68
C GLU A 204 12.73 -1.91 6.66
N PRO A 205 12.43 -3.22 6.51
CA PRO A 205 12.76 -4.07 5.36
C PRO A 205 12.01 -3.62 4.09
N PRO A 206 12.55 -3.88 2.88
CA PRO A 206 11.90 -3.48 1.65
C PRO A 206 10.63 -4.29 1.41
N GLY A 207 9.53 -3.60 1.10
CA GLY A 207 8.25 -4.26 0.84
C GLY A 207 7.07 -3.30 0.86
N TRP A 208 5.87 -3.85 0.70
CA TRP A 208 4.63 -3.07 0.72
C TRP A 208 3.72 -3.46 1.90
N GLN A 209 4.15 -4.42 2.71
CA GLN A 209 3.33 -4.91 3.82
C GLN A 209 3.32 -3.87 4.94
N TRP A 210 2.12 -3.46 5.34
CA TRP A 210 1.94 -2.60 6.51
C TRP A 210 2.44 -3.30 7.77
N HIS A 211 3.16 -2.57 8.62
CA HIS A 211 3.59 -3.05 9.92
C HIS A 211 2.47 -2.85 10.96
N GLU A 212 2.51 -3.65 12.03
CA GLU A 212 1.64 -3.41 13.18
C GLU A 212 1.96 -2.06 13.82
N SER A 213 0.92 -1.37 14.27
CA SER A 213 1.08 -0.07 14.92
C SER A 213 1.87 -0.20 16.21
N THR A 214 2.97 0.55 16.33
CA THR A 214 3.79 0.60 17.55
C THR A 214 3.44 1.81 18.43
N GLY A 215 2.42 2.59 18.09
CA GLY A 215 2.00 3.78 18.84
C GLY A 215 1.34 4.86 17.99
N GLU A 216 0.76 5.85 18.65
CA GLU A 216 0.10 6.99 18.01
C GLU A 216 1.15 7.99 17.48
N LEU A 217 1.15 8.25 16.17
CA LEU A 217 1.97 9.30 15.55
C LEU A 217 1.12 10.55 15.38
N LYS A 218 1.60 11.68 15.89
CA LYS A 218 0.92 12.98 15.76
C LYS A 218 1.71 13.88 14.83
N PHE A 219 1.06 14.31 13.76
CA PHE A 219 1.60 15.36 12.89
C PHE A 219 1.41 16.73 13.56
N THR A 220 2.34 17.63 13.31
CA THR A 220 2.23 19.03 13.77
C THR A 220 1.87 19.91 12.60
N THR A 221 1.00 20.89 12.85
CA THR A 221 0.68 21.96 11.89
C THR A 221 1.07 23.29 12.51
N THR A 222 1.92 24.05 11.82
CA THR A 222 2.34 25.41 12.22
C THR A 222 2.18 26.37 11.06
N GLN A 223 2.12 27.67 11.33
CA GLN A 223 2.07 28.69 10.30
C GLN A 223 3.08 29.82 10.56
N GLU A 224 3.61 30.41 9.50
CA GLU A 224 4.57 31.51 9.53
C GLU A 224 4.29 32.50 8.39
N GLY A 225 4.00 33.76 8.74
CA GLY A 225 3.74 34.84 7.76
C GLY A 225 2.46 35.63 8.07
N PRO A 226 2.04 36.53 7.17
CA PRO A 226 0.85 37.37 7.38
C PRO A 226 -0.44 36.54 7.35
N SER A 227 -1.33 36.74 8.32
CA SER A 227 -2.62 36.03 8.38
C SER A 227 -3.56 36.39 7.23
N ASN A 228 -3.39 37.57 6.62
CA ASN A 228 -4.16 38.06 5.47
C ASN A 228 -3.46 37.85 4.12
N ALA A 229 -2.42 37.00 4.06
CA ALA A 229 -1.74 36.70 2.81
C ALA A 229 -2.70 36.03 1.81
N THR A 230 -2.69 36.47 0.56
CA THR A 230 -3.43 35.82 -0.54
C THR A 230 -2.64 34.66 -1.14
N ARG A 231 -1.31 34.67 -1.03
CA ARG A 231 -0.43 33.58 -1.46
C ARG A 231 -0.09 32.70 -0.27
N VAL A 232 -0.53 31.45 -0.30
CA VAL A 232 -0.38 30.49 0.80
C VAL A 232 0.46 29.30 0.36
N GLY A 233 1.56 29.05 1.05
CA GLY A 233 2.41 27.89 0.86
C GLY A 233 2.05 26.77 1.84
N LEU A 234 1.89 25.54 1.37
CA LEU A 234 1.75 24.35 2.19
C LEU A 234 3.03 23.50 2.09
N ASN A 235 3.86 23.61 3.11
CA ASN A 235 5.08 22.84 3.31
C ASN A 235 4.75 21.48 3.93
N LEU A 236 5.00 20.39 3.21
CA LEU A 236 4.76 19.04 3.69
C LEU A 236 6.10 18.36 3.96
N SER A 237 6.62 18.55 5.17
CA SER A 237 7.92 18.05 5.63
C SER A 237 7.77 16.69 6.33
N LEU A 238 7.56 15.63 5.56
CA LEU A 238 7.27 14.29 6.09
C LEU A 238 8.43 13.31 5.87
N SER A 239 8.93 13.18 4.64
CA SER A 239 10.09 12.32 4.33
C SER A 239 11.43 13.05 4.48
N ALA A 240 11.40 14.39 4.44
CA ALA A 240 12.54 15.26 4.66
C ALA A 240 12.07 16.64 5.12
N ASN A 241 12.94 17.39 5.79
CA ASN A 241 12.67 18.78 6.15
C ASN A 241 12.81 19.69 4.92
N ILE A 242 11.86 20.61 4.75
CA ILE A 242 11.93 21.70 3.77
C ILE A 242 12.02 23.01 4.56
N ALA A 243 13.12 23.75 4.38
CA ALA A 243 13.25 25.07 4.99
C ALA A 243 12.29 26.07 4.32
N ASN A 244 11.53 26.83 5.12
CA ASN A 244 10.57 27.83 4.63
C ASN A 244 11.22 28.87 3.70
N GLN A 245 12.50 29.21 3.90
CA GLN A 245 13.24 30.11 3.00
C GLN A 245 13.21 29.62 1.54
N ARG A 246 13.28 28.31 1.31
CA ARG A 246 13.23 27.74 -0.05
C ARG A 246 11.88 27.96 -0.72
N ILE A 247 10.81 28.00 0.07
CA ILE A 247 9.44 28.29 -0.39
C ILE A 247 9.29 29.80 -0.62
N ARG A 248 9.79 30.64 0.29
CA ARG A 248 9.80 32.11 0.12
C ARG A 248 10.54 32.53 -1.15
N ASN A 249 11.64 31.87 -1.51
CA ASN A 249 12.34 32.14 -2.76
C ASN A 249 11.48 31.94 -4.02
N VAL A 250 10.41 31.15 -3.94
CA VAL A 250 9.46 30.89 -5.04
C VAL A 250 8.20 31.76 -4.91
N MET A 251 7.72 31.95 -3.68
CA MET A 251 6.42 32.57 -3.40
C MET A 251 6.49 34.05 -3.02
N GLY A 252 7.67 34.59 -2.67
CA GLY A 252 7.81 35.91 -2.07
C GLY A 252 7.71 35.90 -0.55
N ASP A 253 8.28 36.92 0.08
CA ASP A 253 8.34 37.05 1.55
C ASP A 253 6.99 37.43 2.19
N ASP A 254 6.04 37.94 1.39
CA ASP A 254 4.68 38.29 1.78
C ASP A 254 3.73 37.07 1.88
N SER A 255 4.20 35.87 1.52
CA SER A 255 3.44 34.64 1.64
C SER A 255 3.30 34.14 3.09
N CYS A 256 2.17 33.48 3.38
CA CYS A 256 1.97 32.71 4.60
C CYS A 256 2.29 31.24 4.33
N ILE A 257 3.16 30.63 5.14
CA ILE A 257 3.56 29.23 4.98
C ILE A 257 2.97 28.39 6.12
N TRP A 258 2.05 27.51 5.77
CA TRP A 258 1.57 26.43 6.63
C TRP A 258 2.51 25.23 6.48
N THR A 259 2.97 24.67 7.60
CA THR A 259 3.86 23.51 7.63
C THR A 259 3.19 22.36 8.34
N VAL A 260 3.02 21.23 7.65
CA VAL A 260 2.65 19.95 8.26
C VAL A 260 3.90 19.08 8.31
N SER A 261 4.29 18.67 9.52
CA SER A 261 5.51 17.88 9.75
C SER A 261 5.23 16.60 10.50
N ALA A 262 5.97 15.55 10.15
CA ALA A 262 6.11 14.39 11.05
C ALA A 262 6.99 14.79 12.26
N PRO A 263 6.86 14.13 13.43
CA PRO A 263 7.72 14.40 14.58
C PRO A 263 9.22 14.23 14.27
N LYS A 264 9.54 13.26 13.41
CA LYS A 264 10.88 13.01 12.91
C LYS A 264 10.81 12.68 11.42
N PRO A 265 10.91 13.70 10.55
CA PRO A 265 10.84 13.48 9.10
C PRO A 265 11.93 12.53 8.62
N GLY A 266 11.56 11.62 7.72
CA GLY A 266 12.49 10.62 7.20
C GLY A 266 11.83 9.65 6.24
N ASN A 267 12.61 9.07 5.32
CA ASN A 267 12.07 8.23 4.24
C ASN A 267 11.33 6.95 4.68
N ASP A 268 11.43 6.57 5.95
CA ASP A 268 10.89 5.32 6.50
C ASP A 268 9.99 5.55 7.72
N PHE A 269 9.54 6.78 7.99
CA PHE A 269 8.75 7.06 9.21
C PHE A 269 7.33 6.45 9.15
N LEU A 270 6.75 6.36 7.95
CA LEU A 270 5.38 5.89 7.72
C LEU A 270 5.37 4.37 7.52
N LYS A 271 4.95 3.64 8.55
CA LYS A 271 5.01 2.17 8.66
C LYS A 271 3.66 1.50 8.86
N SER A 272 2.61 2.21 9.29
CA SER A 272 1.30 1.60 9.57
C SER A 272 0.10 2.33 8.95
N LYS A 273 -1.03 1.62 8.83
CA LYS A 273 -2.29 2.18 8.32
C LYS A 273 -2.84 3.28 9.22
N GLU A 274 -2.61 3.18 10.53
CA GLU A 274 -3.04 4.15 11.54
C GLU A 274 -2.33 5.48 11.37
N GLN A 275 -1.02 5.45 11.07
CA GLN A 275 -0.25 6.67 10.79
C GLN A 275 -0.74 7.35 9.50
N LEU A 276 -1.05 6.56 8.46
CA LEU A 276 -1.63 7.10 7.23
C LEU A 276 -3.03 7.69 7.46
N ARG A 277 -3.82 7.07 8.34
CA ARG A 277 -5.11 7.61 8.77
C ARG A 277 -4.96 8.94 9.52
N ALA A 278 -4.05 9.01 10.50
CA ALA A 278 -3.77 10.24 11.25
C ALA A 278 -3.35 11.37 10.29
N PHE A 279 -2.54 11.04 9.28
CA PHE A 279 -2.16 12.00 8.24
C PHE A 279 -3.38 12.55 7.49
N ARG A 280 -4.30 11.68 7.05
CA ARG A 280 -5.55 12.11 6.38
C ARG A 280 -6.39 13.04 7.24
N GLU A 281 -6.48 12.76 8.54
CA GLU A 281 -7.21 13.58 9.50
C GLU A 281 -6.55 14.96 9.65
N THR A 282 -5.22 15.02 9.80
CA THR A 282 -4.47 16.29 9.82
C THR A 282 -4.63 17.09 8.53
N MET A 283 -4.59 16.44 7.37
CA MET A 283 -4.70 17.14 6.08
C MET A 283 -6.09 17.75 5.86
N ARG A 284 -7.16 17.03 6.19
CA ARG A 284 -8.53 17.59 6.13
C ARG A 284 -8.67 18.83 7.00
N ALA A 285 -8.20 18.76 8.24
CA ALA A 285 -8.23 19.90 9.15
C ALA A 285 -7.36 21.06 8.65
N THR A 286 -6.23 20.77 8.00
CA THR A 286 -5.31 21.79 7.47
C THR A 286 -5.91 22.50 6.26
N PHE A 287 -6.55 21.79 5.33
CA PHE A 287 -7.21 22.42 4.18
C PHE A 287 -8.36 23.33 4.61
N ASP A 288 -9.21 22.86 5.54
CA ASP A 288 -10.28 23.67 6.13
C ASP A 288 -9.75 24.93 6.83
N ALA A 289 -8.70 24.79 7.65
CA ALA A 289 -8.10 25.92 8.36
C ALA A 289 -7.46 26.96 7.43
N ILE A 290 -6.76 26.51 6.37
CA ILE A 290 -6.19 27.42 5.37
C ILE A 290 -7.29 28.23 4.69
N LYS A 291 -8.34 27.56 4.22
CA LYS A 291 -9.45 28.22 3.54
C LYS A 291 -10.20 29.18 4.47
N LEU A 292 -10.46 28.76 5.71
CA LEU A 292 -11.15 29.59 6.72
C LEU A 292 -10.35 30.87 7.02
N GLN A 293 -9.02 30.77 7.11
CA GLN A 293 -8.19 31.91 7.44
C GLN A 293 -7.95 32.86 6.25
N HIS A 294 -7.73 32.31 5.06
CA HIS A 294 -7.27 33.09 3.90
C HIS A 294 -8.36 33.40 2.87
N GLY A 295 -9.53 32.77 2.97
CA GLY A 295 -10.68 32.99 2.07
C GLY A 295 -10.66 32.12 0.80
N GLU A 296 -11.75 32.22 0.02
CA GLU A 296 -11.99 31.44 -1.21
C GLU A 296 -11.04 31.80 -2.36
N ASP A 297 -10.53 33.03 -2.38
CA ASP A 297 -9.70 33.55 -3.47
C ASP A 297 -8.19 33.35 -3.23
N ALA A 298 -7.82 32.63 -2.17
CA ALA A 298 -6.42 32.39 -1.82
C ALA A 298 -5.74 31.42 -2.80
N GLU A 299 -4.51 31.75 -3.20
CA GLU A 299 -3.67 30.92 -4.06
C GLU A 299 -2.86 29.92 -3.21
N LEU A 300 -3.28 28.65 -3.21
CA LEU A 300 -2.59 27.59 -2.48
C LEU A 300 -1.51 26.91 -3.34
N SER A 301 -0.27 26.91 -2.85
CA SER A 301 0.88 26.23 -3.47
C SER A 301 1.43 25.16 -2.53
N VAL A 302 1.58 23.92 -3.00
CA VAL A 302 1.99 22.76 -2.19
C VAL A 302 3.44 22.38 -2.51
N PHE A 303 4.26 22.25 -1.48
CA PHE A 303 5.69 21.90 -1.55
C PHE A 303 5.94 20.60 -0.80
N PRO A 304 5.93 19.45 -1.48
CA PRO A 304 5.92 18.15 -0.82
C PRO A 304 7.31 17.50 -0.70
N ALA A 305 7.60 16.97 0.49
CA ALA A 305 8.59 15.93 0.74
C ALA A 305 7.90 14.83 1.56
N MET A 306 7.43 13.77 0.91
CA MET A 306 6.56 12.79 1.58
C MET A 306 6.63 11.34 1.04
N PRO A 307 6.11 10.37 1.81
CA PRO A 307 5.90 9.01 1.34
C PRO A 307 4.86 8.91 0.22
N VAL A 308 4.98 7.89 -0.63
CA VAL A 308 4.11 7.69 -1.81
C VAL A 308 2.64 7.49 -1.44
N SER A 309 2.34 6.80 -0.33
CA SER A 309 0.95 6.61 0.10
C SER A 309 0.33 7.91 0.61
N ALA A 310 1.12 8.76 1.29
CA ALA A 310 0.66 10.07 1.76
C ALA A 310 0.32 10.98 0.57
N ALA A 311 1.13 10.95 -0.51
CA ALA A 311 0.85 11.71 -1.74
C ALA A 311 -0.50 11.34 -2.36
N ILE A 312 -0.79 10.04 -2.50
CA ILE A 312 -2.09 9.57 -2.99
C ILE A 312 -3.22 10.05 -2.06
N GLU A 313 -3.03 9.94 -0.75
CA GLU A 313 -4.07 10.31 0.19
C GLU A 313 -4.35 11.82 0.23
N ILE A 314 -3.38 12.70 -0.06
CA ILE A 314 -3.63 14.14 -0.24
C ILE A 314 -4.69 14.36 -1.32
N GLY A 315 -4.51 13.74 -2.48
CA GLY A 315 -5.47 13.85 -3.57
C GLY A 315 -6.84 13.29 -3.21
N ARG A 316 -6.89 12.22 -2.42
CA ARG A 316 -8.15 11.58 -2.00
C ARG A 316 -8.93 12.38 -0.95
N VAL A 317 -8.23 13.06 -0.04
CA VAL A 317 -8.90 13.83 1.01
C VAL A 317 -9.31 15.23 0.56
N TRP A 318 -8.72 15.73 -0.53
CA TRP A 318 -9.13 16.99 -1.13
C TRP A 318 -10.55 16.91 -1.69
N MET A 319 -11.42 17.81 -1.25
CA MET A 319 -12.83 17.87 -1.61
C MET A 319 -13.06 18.98 -2.65
N PRO A 320 -13.41 18.65 -3.92
CA PRO A 320 -13.47 19.63 -5.01
C PRO A 320 -14.39 20.83 -4.78
N LYS A 321 -15.43 20.67 -3.95
CA LYS A 321 -16.42 21.71 -3.64
C LYS A 321 -16.14 22.48 -2.35
N ALA A 322 -15.24 21.97 -1.50
CA ALA A 322 -15.02 22.50 -0.17
C ALA A 322 -13.62 23.10 -0.03
N ASP A 323 -12.60 22.47 -0.61
CA ASP A 323 -11.21 22.88 -0.47
C ASP A 323 -10.76 23.79 -1.64
N LEU A 324 -9.76 24.63 -1.37
CA LEU A 324 -9.14 25.47 -2.40
C LEU A 324 -8.46 24.60 -3.47
N PRO A 325 -8.49 24.99 -4.76
CA PRO A 325 -7.60 24.41 -5.75
C PRO A 325 -6.15 24.72 -5.34
N PHE A 326 -5.21 23.85 -5.71
CA PHE A 326 -3.81 24.05 -5.35
C PHE A 326 -2.84 23.64 -6.45
N THR A 327 -1.72 24.35 -6.54
CA THR A 327 -0.63 24.02 -7.45
C THR A 327 0.43 23.22 -6.71
N VAL A 328 0.73 22.02 -7.18
CA VAL A 328 1.78 21.16 -6.65
C VAL A 328 3.10 21.49 -7.33
N PHE A 329 4.12 21.74 -6.51
CA PHE A 329 5.49 21.90 -6.97
C PHE A 329 6.25 20.57 -6.88
N ASP A 330 7.11 20.32 -7.86
CA ASP A 330 8.08 19.23 -7.83
C ASP A 330 9.47 19.77 -7.50
N GLN A 331 10.24 19.01 -6.72
CA GLN A 331 11.62 19.35 -6.39
C GLN A 331 12.57 18.68 -7.37
N ASN A 332 13.11 19.46 -8.32
CA ASN A 332 14.02 18.95 -9.33
C ASN A 332 15.33 19.76 -9.37
N ARG A 333 16.47 19.06 -9.28
CA ARG A 333 17.79 19.72 -9.28
C ARG A 333 18.12 20.30 -10.65
N SER A 334 17.67 19.66 -11.73
CA SER A 334 17.95 20.08 -13.10
C SER A 334 17.22 21.37 -13.47
N SER A 335 16.09 21.66 -12.83
CA SER A 335 15.33 22.91 -13.01
C SER A 335 15.63 23.99 -11.96
N GLY A 336 16.65 23.77 -11.11
CA GLY A 336 17.07 24.76 -10.11
C GLY A 336 16.24 24.79 -8.82
N GLY A 337 15.37 23.81 -8.57
CA GLY A 337 14.62 23.70 -7.33
C GLY A 337 13.15 23.35 -7.54
N PHE A 338 12.27 24.07 -6.84
CA PHE A 338 10.84 23.86 -6.93
C PHE A 338 10.29 24.42 -8.24
N SER A 339 9.60 23.59 -9.01
CA SER A 339 8.97 23.94 -10.28
C SER A 339 7.49 23.56 -10.23
N PRO A 340 6.55 24.38 -10.72
CA PRO A 340 5.14 23.99 -10.76
C PRO A 340 4.97 22.80 -11.70
N ALA A 341 4.29 21.74 -11.22
CA ALA A 341 4.13 20.50 -11.97
C ALA A 341 2.66 20.27 -12.41
N LEU A 342 1.71 20.51 -11.50
CA LEU A 342 0.28 20.29 -11.76
C LEU A 342 -0.57 21.15 -10.83
N THR A 343 -1.68 21.67 -11.36
CA THR A 343 -2.76 22.23 -10.55
C THR A 343 -3.87 21.21 -10.34
N ILE A 344 -4.23 21.00 -9.08
CA ILE A 344 -5.40 20.24 -8.64
C ILE A 344 -6.58 21.20 -8.52
N PHE A 345 -7.61 20.97 -9.33
CA PHE A 345 -8.81 21.80 -9.37
C PHE A 345 -10.01 20.96 -9.82
N GLN A 346 -11.22 21.48 -9.61
CA GLN A 346 -12.43 20.88 -10.15
C GLN A 346 -12.54 21.23 -11.63
N SER A 347 -12.39 20.25 -12.53
CA SER A 347 -12.75 20.48 -13.93
C SER A 347 -14.27 20.71 -14.05
N PRO A 348 -14.74 21.70 -14.83
CA PRO A 348 -16.15 21.80 -15.17
C PRO A 348 -16.62 20.47 -15.77
N ARG A 349 -17.75 19.94 -15.29
CA ARG A 349 -18.31 18.67 -15.80
C ARG A 349 -18.81 18.81 -17.23
#